data_AF-A0A956MPA7-F1
#
_entry.id   AF-A0A956MPA7-F1
#
_cell.length_a   1.000
_cell.length_b   1.000
_cell.length_c   1.000
_cell.angle_alpha   90.00
_cell.angle_beta   90.00
_cell.angle_gamma   90.00
#
_symmetry.space_group_name_H-M   'P 1'
#
loop_
_entity.id
_entity.type
_entity.pdbx_description
1 polymer ?
#
loop_
_entity_poly.entity_id
_entity_poly.type
_entity_poly.pdbx_seq_one_letter_code
_entity_poly.pdbx_strand_id
1 'polypeptide(L)'
;MAGIPAESAFLGWHGLQGDRRIACRRINNKSNFPWLTASRLPELLLYKQFGADEKDDQALPTHVRTPEGTMLPLGSRELQNSIAEKLGEPVELMNLKHGIFDEASVSVINLATISAIGREIEQNLDTRRFRANIIVETDSLEPFSENNWISKRLLLGGKEDGAIVNMT
;
A
#
# COMPACT_ATOMS: atom_id res chain seq x y z
N MET A 1 1.36 8.68 -6.51
CA MET A 1 1.77 7.29 -6.17
C MET A 1 0.96 6.30 -7.01
N ALA A 2 1.52 5.12 -7.32
CA ALA A 2 0.91 4.07 -8.13
C ALA A 2 -0.09 3.21 -7.35
N GLY A 3 -1.10 3.84 -6.75
CA GLY A 3 -2.27 3.13 -6.21
C GLY A 3 -3.19 2.66 -7.35
N ILE A 4 -3.93 1.58 -7.12
CA ILE A 4 -4.93 1.06 -8.05
C ILE A 4 -6.31 1.35 -7.44
N PRO A 5 -7.18 2.13 -8.10
CA PRO A 5 -8.57 2.24 -7.68
C PRO A 5 -9.24 0.87 -7.83
N ALA A 6 -9.98 0.46 -6.82
CA ALA A 6 -10.71 -0.80 -6.81
C ALA A 6 -12.17 -0.55 -6.47
N GLU A 7 -13.09 -1.13 -7.26
CA GLU A 7 -14.52 -1.11 -6.96
C GLU A 7 -14.89 -2.08 -5.83
N SER A 8 -14.06 -3.11 -5.64
CA SER A 8 -14.19 -4.11 -4.58
C SER A 8 -12.83 -4.66 -4.19
N ALA A 9 -12.67 -5.05 -2.92
CA ALA A 9 -11.49 -5.75 -2.43
C ALA A 9 -11.87 -6.76 -1.34
N PHE A 10 -11.11 -7.85 -1.25
CA PHE A 10 -11.28 -8.83 -0.18
C PHE A 10 -10.46 -8.41 1.04
N LEU A 11 -11.13 -8.24 2.19
CA LEU A 11 -10.50 -7.97 3.47
C LEU A 11 -10.38 -9.28 4.27
N GLY A 12 -9.15 -9.72 4.48
CA GLY A 12 -8.84 -10.91 5.29
C GLY A 12 -8.05 -10.57 6.55
N TRP A 13 -7.59 -11.61 7.25
CA TRP A 13 -6.83 -11.51 8.49
C TRP A 13 -5.52 -10.69 8.39
N HIS A 14 -4.97 -10.57 7.18
CA HIS A 14 -3.71 -9.86 6.93
C HIS A 14 -3.91 -8.52 6.22
N GLY A 15 -5.12 -7.98 6.25
CA GLY A 15 -5.51 -6.76 5.53
C GLY A 15 -6.11 -7.06 4.15
N LEU A 16 -5.99 -6.11 3.24
CA LEU A 16 -6.51 -6.25 1.88
C LEU A 16 -5.68 -7.26 1.08
N GLN A 17 -6.36 -8.17 0.39
CA GLN A 17 -5.72 -9.18 -0.46
C GLN A 17 -4.83 -8.51 -1.51
N GLY A 18 -3.59 -9.01 -1.64
CA GLY A 18 -2.59 -8.47 -2.57
C GLY A 18 -1.87 -7.19 -2.10
N ASP A 19 -2.32 -6.53 -1.03
CA ASP A 19 -1.67 -5.31 -0.55
C ASP A 19 -0.33 -5.59 0.13
N ARG A 20 0.70 -4.83 -0.28
CA ARG A 20 2.08 -4.85 0.25
C ARG A 20 2.67 -6.25 0.44
N ARG A 21 2.36 -7.18 -0.47
CA ARG A 21 2.83 -8.58 -0.43
C ARG A 21 4.25 -8.77 -0.93
N ILE A 22 4.77 -7.83 -1.71
CA ILE A 22 6.12 -7.86 -2.27
C ILE A 22 6.98 -6.81 -1.59
N ALA A 23 8.18 -7.19 -1.17
CA ALA A 23 9.16 -6.30 -0.56
C ALA A 23 10.57 -6.53 -1.13
N CYS A 24 11.39 -5.50 -1.16
CA CYS A 24 12.81 -5.63 -1.48
C CYS A 24 13.62 -5.72 -0.18
N ARG A 25 14.28 -6.85 0.05
CA ARG A 25 15.24 -7.05 1.14
C ARG A 25 16.61 -6.57 0.71
N ARG A 26 17.28 -5.74 1.51
CA ARG A 26 18.66 -5.32 1.27
C ARG A 26 19.61 -6.41 1.78
N ILE A 27 20.37 -7.03 0.88
CA ILE A 27 21.12 -8.28 1.16
C ILE A 27 22.21 -8.05 2.22
N ASN A 28 22.87 -6.89 2.19
CA ASN A 28 23.96 -6.58 3.12
C ASN A 28 23.47 -6.02 4.47
N ASN A 29 22.16 -5.83 4.65
CA ASN A 29 21.60 -5.28 5.87
C ASN A 29 21.22 -6.41 6.85
N LYS A 30 21.91 -6.46 7.99
CA LYS A 30 21.68 -7.45 9.08
C LYS A 30 20.89 -6.88 10.27
N SER A 31 20.30 -5.71 10.15
CA SER A 31 19.46 -5.13 11.19
C SER A 31 18.13 -5.88 11.33
N ASN A 32 17.35 -5.53 12.36
CA ASN A 32 15.98 -5.99 12.52
C ASN A 32 15.00 -5.43 11.46
N PHE A 33 15.46 -4.53 10.59
CA PHE A 33 14.65 -3.94 9.52
C PHE A 33 15.44 -3.87 8.19
N PRO A 34 15.65 -5.03 7.52
CA PRO A 34 16.46 -5.11 6.29
C PRO A 34 15.70 -4.65 5.04
N TRP A 35 14.45 -4.21 5.19
CA TRP A 35 13.59 -3.83 4.07
C TRP A 35 14.02 -2.50 3.44
N LEU A 36 13.84 -2.40 2.13
CA LEU A 36 13.95 -1.16 1.38
C LEU A 36 12.62 -0.39 1.48
N THR A 37 12.71 0.88 1.85
CA THR A 37 11.56 1.77 2.00
C THR A 37 11.60 2.89 0.97
N ALA A 38 10.43 3.47 0.70
CA ALA A 38 10.31 4.64 -0.17
C ALA A 38 11.05 5.88 0.34
N SER A 39 11.41 5.94 1.63
CA SER A 39 12.27 7.02 2.16
C SER A 39 13.71 6.95 1.63
N ARG A 40 14.16 5.78 1.16
CA ARG A 40 15.47 5.60 0.51
C ARG A 40 15.40 5.64 -1.01
N LEU A 41 14.35 5.03 -1.58
CA LEU A 41 14.11 5.04 -3.02
C LEU A 41 12.64 5.43 -3.29
N PRO A 42 12.32 6.74 -3.36
CA PRO A 42 10.94 7.22 -3.52
C PRO A 42 10.24 6.72 -4.77
N GLU A 43 11.01 6.46 -5.84
CA GLU A 43 10.51 5.94 -7.12
C GLU A 43 9.80 4.60 -7.00
N LEU A 44 10.08 3.79 -5.96
CA LEU A 44 9.34 2.55 -5.68
C LEU A 44 7.83 2.77 -5.64
N LEU A 45 7.40 3.95 -5.21
CA LEU A 45 6.00 4.36 -5.11
C LEU A 45 5.34 4.59 -6.47
N LEU A 46 6.09 4.55 -7.57
CA LEU A 46 5.62 4.77 -8.93
C LEU A 46 5.52 3.47 -9.74
N TYR A 47 6.04 2.36 -9.21
CA TYR A 47 5.95 1.05 -9.85
C TYR A 47 4.48 0.58 -9.87
N LYS A 48 4.00 0.14 -11.03
CA LYS A 48 2.62 -0.31 -11.22
C LYS A 48 2.59 -1.82 -11.43
N GLN A 49 1.99 -2.55 -10.50
CA GLN A 49 1.79 -3.98 -10.64
C GLN A 49 0.73 -4.28 -11.71
N PHE A 50 0.88 -5.40 -12.42
CA PHE A 50 -0.16 -5.94 -13.31
C PHE A 50 0.04 -7.44 -13.57
N GLY A 51 -0.98 -8.05 -14.18
CA GLY A 51 -1.07 -9.49 -14.37
C GLY A 51 -1.49 -10.20 -13.09
N ALA A 52 -2.06 -11.39 -13.23
CA ALA A 52 -2.39 -12.27 -12.11
C ALA A 52 -1.98 -13.68 -12.49
N ASP A 53 -1.46 -14.45 -11.53
CA ASP A 53 -1.30 -15.89 -11.74
C ASP A 53 -2.66 -16.56 -11.51
N GLU A 54 -3.25 -17.12 -12.56
CA GLU A 54 -4.54 -17.82 -12.50
C GLU A 54 -4.52 -19.05 -11.57
N LYS A 55 -3.32 -19.52 -11.20
CA LYS A 55 -3.13 -20.64 -10.26
C LYS A 55 -2.96 -20.21 -8.82
N ASP A 56 -2.83 -18.91 -8.55
CA ASP A 56 -2.69 -18.37 -7.21
C ASP A 56 -4.03 -17.87 -6.71
N ASP A 57 -4.62 -18.57 -5.75
CA ASP A 57 -5.84 -18.16 -5.05
C ASP A 57 -5.70 -16.75 -4.41
N GLN A 58 -4.46 -16.26 -4.24
CA GLN A 58 -4.18 -14.95 -3.68
C GLN A 58 -4.13 -13.82 -4.72
N ALA A 59 -4.25 -14.13 -6.03
CA ALA A 59 -4.22 -13.18 -7.14
C ALA A 59 -3.03 -12.22 -7.08
N LEU A 60 -1.84 -12.72 -6.71
CA LEU A 60 -0.65 -11.89 -6.67
C LEU A 60 -0.25 -11.44 -8.08
N PRO A 61 0.32 -10.23 -8.21
CA PRO A 61 0.86 -9.80 -9.48
C PRO A 61 1.95 -10.72 -9.98
N THR A 62 2.07 -10.81 -11.31
CA THR A 62 3.18 -11.52 -11.97
C THR A 62 4.22 -10.56 -12.52
N HIS A 63 3.82 -9.32 -12.83
CA HIS A 63 4.66 -8.32 -13.47
C HIS A 63 4.55 -6.95 -12.79
N VAL A 64 5.53 -6.11 -13.08
CA VAL A 64 5.55 -4.72 -12.68
C VAL A 64 5.98 -3.84 -13.86
N ARG A 65 5.39 -2.66 -13.94
CA ARG A 65 5.81 -1.58 -14.83
C ARG A 65 6.65 -0.61 -14.03
N THR A 66 7.90 -0.41 -14.44
CA THR A 66 8.81 0.53 -13.80
C THR A 66 8.37 1.98 -14.08
N PRO A 67 8.92 2.97 -13.35
CA PRO A 67 8.64 4.39 -13.60
C PRO A 67 9.01 4.83 -15.02
N GLU A 68 10.00 4.19 -15.63
CA GLU A 68 10.45 4.41 -17.01
C GLU A 68 9.53 3.77 -18.06
N GLY A 69 8.53 2.98 -17.63
CA GLY A 69 7.57 2.31 -18.50
C GLY A 69 7.94 0.88 -18.90
N THR A 70 9.11 0.38 -18.49
CA THR A 70 9.55 -0.99 -18.78
C THR A 70 8.70 -2.00 -18.02
N MET A 71 8.30 -3.08 -18.69
CA MET A 71 7.51 -4.16 -18.10
C MET A 71 8.42 -5.35 -17.78
N LEU A 72 8.48 -5.73 -16.50
CA LEU A 72 9.37 -6.78 -16.01
C LEU A 72 8.61 -7.78 -15.14
N PRO A 73 8.88 -9.10 -15.24
CA PRO A 73 8.36 -10.07 -14.29
C PRO A 73 8.87 -9.79 -12.87
N LEU A 74 8.03 -10.00 -11.85
CA LEU A 74 8.41 -9.74 -10.45
C LEU A 74 9.55 -10.63 -9.95
N GLY A 75 9.71 -11.83 -10.51
CA GLY A 75 10.82 -12.74 -10.20
C GLY A 75 12.07 -12.55 -11.08
N SER A 76 12.10 -11.54 -11.95
CA SER A 76 13.18 -11.36 -12.92
C SER A 76 14.44 -10.78 -12.27
N ARG A 77 15.61 -11.24 -12.73
CA ARG A 77 16.90 -10.66 -12.32
C ARG A 77 17.05 -9.23 -12.82
N GLU A 78 16.44 -8.93 -13.96
CA GLU A 78 16.40 -7.62 -14.59
C GLU A 78 15.75 -6.59 -13.65
N LEU A 79 14.60 -6.92 -13.06
CA LEU A 79 13.94 -6.05 -12.08
C LEU A 79 14.80 -5.85 -10.82
N GLN A 80 15.35 -6.93 -10.29
CA GLN A 80 16.21 -6.89 -9.10
C GLN A 80 17.45 -6.03 -9.32
N ASN A 81 18.12 -6.18 -10.46
CA ASN A 81 19.30 -5.41 -10.84
C ASN A 81 18.95 -3.93 -11.04
N SER A 82 17.83 -3.62 -11.71
CA SER A 82 17.38 -2.24 -11.90
C SER A 82 17.15 -1.50 -10.57
N ILE A 83 16.54 -2.18 -9.58
CA ILE A 83 16.34 -1.60 -8.25
C ILE A 83 17.68 -1.48 -7.50
N ALA A 84 18.55 -2.49 -7.60
CA ALA A 84 19.87 -2.48 -6.96
C ALA A 84 20.77 -1.36 -7.49
N GLU A 85 20.77 -1.11 -8.80
CA GLU A 85 21.51 -0.02 -9.44
C GLU A 85 21.03 1.35 -8.96
N LYS A 86 19.71 1.58 -8.93
CA LYS A 86 19.13 2.83 -8.42
C LYS A 86 19.44 3.06 -6.94
N LEU A 87 19.49 2.00 -6.14
CA LEU A 87 19.76 2.07 -4.71
C LEU A 87 21.26 2.17 -4.39
N GLY A 88 22.13 1.63 -5.25
CA GLY A 88 23.57 1.50 -5.00
C GLY A 88 23.95 0.35 -4.07
N GLU A 89 23.03 -0.58 -3.77
CA GLU A 89 23.26 -1.75 -2.92
C GLU A 89 22.39 -2.94 -3.38
N PRO A 90 22.86 -4.18 -3.23
CA PRO A 90 22.16 -5.36 -3.71
C PRO A 90 20.87 -5.61 -2.92
N VAL A 91 19.79 -5.87 -3.66
CA VAL A 91 18.47 -6.21 -3.11
C VAL A 91 18.01 -7.59 -3.58
N GLU A 92 17.02 -8.14 -2.91
CA GLU A 92 16.31 -9.37 -3.27
C GLU A 92 14.80 -9.14 -3.11
N LEU A 93 14.00 -9.54 -4.10
CA LEU A 93 12.55 -9.45 -3.98
C LEU A 93 12.01 -10.64 -3.19
N MET A 94 11.17 -10.34 -2.21
CA MET A 94 10.56 -11.30 -1.30
C MET A 94 9.04 -11.23 -1.46
N ASN A 95 8.42 -12.41 -1.60
CA ASN A 95 6.97 -12.57 -1.44
C ASN A 95 6.67 -12.91 0.02
N LEU A 96 5.89 -12.06 0.69
CA LEU A 96 5.57 -12.16 2.11
C LEU A 96 4.14 -12.65 2.27
N LYS A 97 3.93 -13.74 3.01
CA LYS A 97 2.59 -14.32 3.23
C LYS A 97 1.59 -13.34 3.86
N HIS A 98 2.04 -12.53 4.81
CA HIS A 98 1.19 -11.63 5.58
C HIS A 98 1.39 -10.15 5.22
N GLY A 99 2.13 -9.86 4.14
CA GLY A 99 2.48 -8.49 3.76
C GLY A 99 3.55 -7.84 4.64
N ILE A 100 3.93 -6.61 4.27
CA ILE A 100 4.81 -5.73 5.05
C ILE A 100 4.09 -4.41 5.37
N PHE A 101 3.95 -4.14 6.65
CA PHE A 101 3.26 -2.98 7.19
C PHE A 101 4.09 -2.34 8.30
N ASP A 102 3.83 -1.06 8.57
CA ASP A 102 4.50 -0.35 9.66
C ASP A 102 3.87 -0.76 11.01
N GLU A 103 2.62 -0.34 11.26
CA GLU A 103 1.89 -0.67 12.50
C GLU A 103 0.67 -1.57 12.25
N ALA A 104 -0.15 -1.24 11.24
CA ALA A 104 -1.40 -1.94 10.93
C ALA A 104 -1.52 -2.29 9.44
N SER A 105 -2.24 -3.38 9.15
CA SER A 105 -2.46 -3.89 7.78
C SER A 105 -3.55 -3.16 7.00
N VAL A 106 -4.37 -2.36 7.67
CA VAL A 106 -5.38 -1.49 7.07
C VAL A 106 -5.24 -0.10 7.65
N SER A 107 -5.09 0.90 6.77
CA SER A 107 -5.11 2.31 7.13
C SER A 107 -6.37 2.98 6.60
N VAL A 108 -7.05 3.72 7.48
CA VAL A 108 -8.26 4.48 7.20
C VAL A 108 -7.99 5.96 7.46
N ILE A 109 -8.46 6.85 6.59
CA ILE A 109 -8.35 8.30 6.78
C ILE A 109 -9.62 9.01 6.29
N ASN A 110 -10.02 10.08 6.95
CA ASN A 110 -11.13 10.92 6.47
C ASN A 110 -10.63 11.84 5.34
N LEU A 111 -11.42 11.96 4.27
CA LEU A 111 -11.19 12.92 3.20
C LEU A 111 -11.17 14.38 3.72
N ALA A 112 -11.96 14.69 4.76
CA ALA A 112 -11.95 16.01 5.39
C ALA A 112 -10.57 16.35 6.00
N THR A 113 -9.88 15.37 6.58
CA THR A 113 -8.52 15.51 7.11
C THR A 113 -7.51 15.79 6.01
N ILE A 114 -7.54 15.02 4.91
CA ILE A 114 -6.67 15.26 3.76
C ILE A 114 -6.89 16.68 3.20
N SER A 115 -8.16 17.09 3.08
CA SER A 115 -8.53 18.41 2.58
C SER A 115 -8.06 19.53 3.50
N ALA A 116 -8.15 19.36 4.82
CA ALA A 116 -7.65 20.34 5.77
C ALA A 116 -6.12 20.49 5.73
N ILE A 117 -5.38 19.38 5.65
CA ILE A 117 -3.93 19.41 5.48
C ILE A 117 -3.57 20.14 4.17
N GLY A 118 -4.31 19.87 3.08
CA GLY A 118 -4.11 20.56 1.81
C GLY A 118 -4.35 22.07 1.90
N ARG A 119 -5.39 22.51 2.62
CA ARG A 119 -5.64 23.94 2.86
C ARG A 119 -4.52 24.60 3.66
N GLU A 120 -4.03 23.94 4.71
CA GLU A 120 -2.97 24.48 5.58
C GLU A 120 -1.66 24.76 4.81
N ILE A 121 -1.36 23.93 3.82
CA ILE A 121 -0.15 24.09 3.00
C ILE A 121 -0.43 24.75 1.64
N GLU A 122 -1.64 25.24 1.42
CA GLU A 122 -2.11 25.86 0.17
C GLU A 122 -1.90 24.97 -1.07
N GLN A 123 -2.10 23.66 -0.94
CA GLN A 123 -1.96 22.70 -2.04
C GLN A 123 -3.16 21.77 -2.15
N ASN A 124 -3.53 21.44 -3.39
CA ASN A 124 -4.39 20.30 -3.63
C ASN A 124 -3.56 19.00 -3.52
N LEU A 125 -3.86 18.19 -2.51
CA LEU A 125 -3.11 16.98 -2.21
C LEU A 125 -3.69 15.77 -2.94
N ASP A 126 -2.84 15.05 -3.67
CA ASP A 126 -3.16 13.71 -4.15
C ASP A 126 -3.34 12.77 -2.96
N THR A 127 -4.56 12.29 -2.75
CA THR A 127 -4.95 11.40 -1.64
C THR A 127 -4.07 10.14 -1.57
N ARG A 128 -3.53 9.69 -2.71
CA ARG A 128 -2.65 8.51 -2.78
C ARG A 128 -1.33 8.72 -2.04
N ARG A 129 -0.93 9.98 -1.77
CA ARG A 129 0.28 10.31 -0.98
C ARG A 129 0.18 9.84 0.48
N PHE A 130 -1.04 9.69 1.00
CA PHE A 130 -1.28 9.23 2.36
C PHE A 130 -1.19 7.70 2.51
N ARG A 131 -1.15 6.96 1.39
CA ARG A 131 -1.07 5.48 1.38
C ARG A 131 -2.15 4.78 2.21
N ALA A 132 -3.29 5.44 2.41
CA ALA A 132 -4.44 4.82 3.04
C ALA A 132 -5.02 3.72 2.14
N ASN A 133 -5.54 2.67 2.76
CA ASN A 133 -6.29 1.63 2.09
C ASN A 133 -7.73 2.09 1.84
N ILE A 134 -8.31 2.81 2.80
CA ILE A 134 -9.69 3.28 2.80
C ILE A 134 -9.67 4.79 3.05
N ILE A 135 -10.25 5.54 2.12
CA ILE A 135 -10.54 6.96 2.30
C ILE A 135 -12.05 7.05 2.51
N VAL A 136 -12.46 7.63 3.64
CA VAL A 136 -13.88 7.78 3.99
C VAL A 136 -14.27 9.23 3.77
N GLU A 137 -15.37 9.43 3.07
CA GLU A 137 -16.05 10.72 2.99
C GLU A 137 -17.28 10.69 3.89
N THR A 138 -17.47 11.74 4.68
CA THR A 138 -18.58 11.86 5.65
C THR A 138 -19.32 13.17 5.44
N ASP A 139 -20.57 13.24 5.90
CA ASP A 139 -21.34 14.50 5.90
C ASP A 139 -20.68 15.61 6.74
N SER A 140 -19.90 15.23 7.77
CA SER A 140 -19.07 16.17 8.52
C SER A 140 -17.82 16.55 7.71
N LEU A 141 -17.54 17.86 7.66
CA LEU A 141 -16.30 18.42 7.11
C LEU A 141 -15.26 18.71 8.20
N GLU A 142 -15.51 18.27 9.44
CA GLU A 142 -14.59 18.44 10.56
C GLU A 142 -13.33 17.58 10.33
N PRO A 143 -12.14 18.19 10.28
CA PRO A 143 -10.91 17.43 10.12
C PRO A 143 -10.60 16.62 11.37
N PHE A 144 -9.90 15.49 11.18
CA PHE A 144 -9.51 14.57 12.25
C PHE A 144 -10.66 13.92 13.01
N SER A 145 -11.89 13.95 12.46
CA SER A 145 -13.05 13.31 13.08
C SER A 145 -12.86 11.79 13.23
N GLU A 146 -11.99 11.19 12.43
CA GLU A 146 -11.58 9.78 12.54
C GLU A 146 -10.91 9.43 13.88
N ASN A 147 -10.37 10.41 14.61
CA ASN A 147 -9.86 10.19 15.97
C ASN A 147 -10.98 9.71 16.92
N ASN A 148 -12.22 10.13 16.67
CA ASN A 148 -13.38 9.69 17.44
C ASN A 148 -13.84 8.26 17.05
N TRP A 149 -13.20 7.63 16.08
CA TRP A 149 -13.48 6.25 15.67
C TRP A 149 -12.64 5.23 16.44
N ILE A 150 -11.58 5.66 17.11
CA ILE A 150 -10.73 4.80 17.94
C ILE A 150 -11.59 4.01 18.96
N SER A 151 -11.25 2.74 19.16
CA SER A 151 -12.02 1.78 19.96
C SER A 151 -13.43 1.47 19.46
N LYS A 152 -13.81 1.94 18.27
CA LYS A 152 -15.06 1.58 17.59
C LYS A 152 -14.79 0.59 16.46
N ARG A 153 -15.89 0.13 15.85
CA ARG A 153 -15.87 -0.78 14.70
C ARG A 153 -16.41 -0.06 13.48
N LEU A 154 -15.65 -0.11 12.39
CA LEU A 154 -16.09 0.34 11.09
C LEU A 154 -16.65 -0.87 10.33
N LEU A 155 -17.96 -0.85 10.08
CA LEU A 155 -18.63 -1.83 9.22
C LEU A 155 -18.65 -1.30 7.78
N LEU A 156 -18.10 -2.07 6.86
CA LEU A 156 -18.08 -1.76 5.43
C LEU A 156 -19.11 -2.63 4.72
N GLY A 157 -20.14 -1.98 4.17
CA GLY A 157 -21.30 -2.63 3.57
C GLY A 157 -22.51 -2.68 4.51
N GLY A 158 -23.68 -3.05 3.97
CA GLY A 158 -24.97 -3.01 4.67
C GLY A 158 -25.59 -4.37 4.98
N LYS A 159 -24.82 -5.47 4.90
CA LYS A 159 -25.32 -6.84 5.11
C LYS A 159 -24.68 -7.47 6.34
N GLU A 160 -25.29 -8.54 6.86
CA GLU A 160 -24.79 -9.30 8.02
C GLU A 160 -23.35 -9.82 7.85
N ASP A 161 -22.90 -10.01 6.60
CA ASP A 161 -21.55 -10.45 6.25
C ASP A 161 -20.58 -9.30 5.87
N GLY A 162 -20.94 -8.06 6.21
CA GLY A 162 -20.10 -6.90 5.93
C GLY A 162 -18.72 -6.99 6.58
N ALA A 163 -17.70 -6.45 5.93
CA ALA A 163 -16.35 -6.48 6.47
C ALA A 163 -16.24 -5.53 7.67
N ILE A 164 -15.68 -6.00 8.78
CA ILE A 164 -15.56 -5.21 10.02
C ILE A 164 -14.09 -4.95 10.32
N VAL A 165 -13.75 -3.68 10.53
CA VAL A 165 -12.43 -3.24 10.98
C VAL A 165 -12.54 -2.69 12.41
N ASN A 166 -11.72 -3.19 13.32
CA ASN A 166 -11.55 -2.57 14.63
C ASN A 166 -10.61 -1.38 14.48
N MET A 167 -11.07 -0.21 14.91
CA MET A 167 -10.27 1.01 14.90
C MET A 167 -9.43 1.05 16.18
N THR A 168 -8.12 0.96 16.04
CA THR A 168 -7.15 0.95 17.15
C THR A 168 -6.37 2.25 17.22
#